data_AF-A0A7G9L6X2-F1
#
_entry.id   AF-A0A7G9L6X2-F1
#
_cell.length_a   1.000
_cell.length_b   1.000
_cell.length_c   1.000
_cell.angle_alpha   90.00
_cell.angle_beta   90.00
_cell.angle_gamma   90.00
#
_symmetry.space_group_name_H-M   'P 1'
#
loop_
_entity.id
_entity.type
_entity.pdbx_description
1 polymer ?
#
loop_
_entity_poly.entity_id
_entity_poly.type
_entity_poly.pdbx_seq_one_letter_code
_entity_poly.pdbx_strand_id
1 'polypeptide(L)'
;MRNFNCILFFLFFISLNTFSQESSLKKDFKLDVLEKVPIYPGCKGSNEELHECFSKSFKKFFSRKFDSYLPNSLGLPSGRKNIIINFKINNKGLSDSIKVYAPHLKIEKEIIRVIKKLPKMIPGEQNGKIVGVKYSIPITIFIDESKKERREKRIEKRKARKNKN
;
A
#
# COMPACT_ATOMS: atom_id res chain seq x y z
N MET A 1 12.98 58.33 20.18
CA MET A 1 12.65 58.01 18.78
C MET A 1 12.72 56.52 18.56
N ARG A 2 11.55 55.93 18.28
CA ARG A 2 11.31 54.87 17.29
C ARG A 2 12.12 53.58 17.43
N ASN A 3 11.53 52.59 18.10
CA ASN A 3 11.73 51.16 17.83
C ASN A 3 10.40 50.42 18.07
N PHE A 4 9.36 50.81 17.32
CA PHE A 4 8.04 50.15 17.31
C PHE A 4 7.93 49.09 16.19
N ASN A 5 9.05 48.58 15.69
CA ASN A 5 9.13 47.72 14.50
C ASN A 5 9.70 46.32 14.76
N CYS A 6 9.37 45.70 15.91
CA CYS A 6 9.67 44.28 16.13
C CYS A 6 8.42 43.41 16.41
N ILE A 7 7.30 44.02 16.80
CA ILE A 7 6.07 43.27 17.11
C ILE A 7 5.28 42.93 15.83
N LEU A 8 5.44 43.71 14.75
CA LEU A 8 4.75 43.45 13.48
C LEU A 8 5.34 42.30 12.64
N PHE A 9 6.54 41.81 12.95
CA PHE A 9 7.13 40.66 12.22
C PHE A 9 6.74 39.31 12.82
N PHE A 10 6.30 39.28 14.08
CA PHE A 10 5.91 38.05 14.78
C PHE A 10 4.47 37.60 14.46
N LEU A 11 3.63 38.50 13.97
CA LEU A 11 2.24 38.20 13.58
C LEU A 11 2.09 37.72 12.12
N PHE A 12 3.15 37.76 11.32
CA PHE A 12 3.11 37.28 9.93
C PHE A 12 3.61 35.84 9.75
N PHE A 13 4.30 35.27 10.75
CA PHE A 13 4.83 33.90 10.67
C PHE A 13 3.89 32.82 11.23
N ILE A 14 2.85 33.20 11.98
CA ILE A 14 1.95 32.24 12.64
C ILE A 14 0.80 31.80 11.72
N SER A 15 0.48 32.55 10.65
CA SER A 15 -0.63 32.24 9.74
C SER A 15 -0.31 31.29 8.58
N LEU A 16 0.95 30.87 8.39
CA LEU A 16 1.36 30.04 7.23
C LEU A 16 1.56 28.54 7.52
N ASN A 17 1.41 28.09 8.76
CA ASN A 17 1.51 26.66 9.09
C ASN A 17 0.13 26.01 9.27
N THR A 18 -0.73 26.13 8.25
CA THR A 18 -1.80 25.14 8.09
C THR A 18 -1.79 24.60 6.67
N PHE A 19 -0.75 23.83 6.36
CA PHE A 19 -0.77 22.90 5.24
C PHE A 19 -0.85 21.49 5.78
N SER A 20 -2.04 21.09 6.23
CA SER A 20 -2.34 19.68 6.37
C SER A 20 -2.67 19.14 4.98
N GLN A 21 -1.66 18.66 4.24
CA GLN A 21 -1.93 17.81 3.09
C GLN A 21 -2.34 16.43 3.64
N GLU A 22 -3.65 16.26 3.84
CA GLU A 22 -4.27 14.94 3.86
C GLU A 22 -3.89 14.27 2.53
N SER A 23 -3.04 13.25 2.59
CA SER A 23 -2.59 12.52 1.41
C SER A 23 -3.77 11.74 0.83
N SER A 24 -4.56 12.40 -0.01
CA SER A 24 -5.51 11.75 -0.88
C SER A 24 -4.74 10.73 -1.73
N LEU A 25 -5.07 9.46 -1.53
CA LEU A 25 -4.60 8.36 -2.37
C LEU A 25 -4.88 8.75 -3.82
N LYS A 26 -3.80 8.99 -4.58
CA LYS A 26 -3.87 9.53 -5.94
C LYS A 26 -4.90 8.78 -6.78
N LYS A 27 -5.78 9.59 -7.36
CA LYS A 27 -6.88 9.31 -8.27
C LYS A 27 -6.32 8.86 -9.64
N ASP A 28 -5.61 7.74 -9.69
CA ASP A 28 -4.99 7.21 -10.92
C ASP A 28 -5.65 5.91 -11.42
N PHE A 29 -6.88 5.62 -10.99
CA PHE A 29 -7.77 4.77 -11.78
C PHE A 29 -8.70 5.70 -12.54
N LYS A 30 -8.55 5.79 -13.87
CA LYS A 30 -9.57 6.38 -14.74
C LYS A 30 -10.83 5.50 -14.65
N LEU A 31 -11.60 5.70 -13.58
CA LEU A 31 -12.88 5.03 -13.34
C LEU A 31 -13.88 5.37 -14.47
N ASP A 32 -13.63 6.47 -15.19
CA ASP A 32 -14.38 6.98 -16.35
C ASP A 32 -14.49 6.02 -17.56
N VAL A 33 -13.70 4.94 -17.63
CA VAL A 33 -13.72 4.07 -18.84
C VAL A 33 -14.62 2.83 -18.66
N LEU A 34 -14.99 2.48 -17.42
CA LEU A 34 -15.77 1.27 -17.13
C LEU A 34 -17.15 1.64 -16.56
N GLU A 35 -18.19 1.18 -17.25
CA GLU A 35 -19.59 1.42 -16.88
C GLU A 35 -19.96 0.72 -15.55
N LYS A 36 -19.53 -0.53 -15.35
CA LYS A 36 -19.68 -1.25 -14.08
C LYS A 36 -18.38 -1.93 -13.65
N VAL A 37 -17.96 -1.68 -12.41
CA VAL A 37 -16.79 -2.31 -11.80
C VAL A 37 -17.11 -3.68 -11.19
N PRO A 38 -16.12 -4.57 -11.01
CA PRO A 38 -16.31 -5.82 -10.30
C PRO A 38 -16.78 -5.61 -8.85
N ILE A 39 -17.77 -6.39 -8.43
CA ILE A 39 -18.38 -6.28 -7.10
C ILE A 39 -17.86 -7.40 -6.20
N TYR A 40 -17.15 -7.00 -5.14
CA TYR A 40 -16.75 -7.91 -4.07
C TYR A 40 -17.97 -8.36 -3.26
N PRO A 41 -18.06 -9.63 -2.82
CA PRO A 41 -19.20 -10.09 -2.03
C PRO A 41 -19.51 -9.22 -0.81
N GLY A 42 -20.73 -8.69 -0.76
CA GLY A 42 -21.21 -7.81 0.31
C GLY A 42 -21.02 -6.31 0.06
N CYS A 43 -20.35 -5.91 -1.02
CA CYS A 43 -20.29 -4.50 -1.44
C CYS A 43 -21.54 -4.11 -2.24
N LYS A 44 -21.99 -2.87 -2.06
CA LYS A 44 -23.12 -2.24 -2.77
C LYS A 44 -22.81 -0.75 -2.93
N GLY A 45 -23.42 -0.10 -3.91
CA GLY A 45 -23.28 1.34 -4.09
C GLY A 45 -22.90 1.77 -5.51
N SER A 46 -22.45 3.02 -5.64
CA SER A 46 -21.86 3.57 -6.87
C SER A 46 -20.53 2.89 -7.21
N ASN A 47 -19.98 3.15 -8.40
CA ASN A 47 -18.67 2.61 -8.79
C ASN A 47 -17.54 3.05 -7.84
N GLU A 48 -17.61 4.27 -7.32
CA GLU A 48 -16.68 4.80 -6.31
C GLU A 48 -16.81 4.04 -4.98
N GLU A 49 -18.03 3.88 -4.47
CA GLU A 49 -18.30 3.15 -3.22
C GLU A 49 -17.88 1.67 -3.34
N LEU A 50 -18.13 1.06 -4.50
CA LEU A 50 -17.69 -0.30 -4.81
C LEU A 50 -16.18 -0.43 -4.84
N HIS A 51 -15.47 0.54 -5.44
CA HIS A 51 -14.01 0.55 -5.49
C HIS A 51 -13.40 0.71 -4.08
N GLU A 52 -13.95 1.60 -3.26
CA GLU A 52 -13.53 1.78 -1.87
C GLU A 52 -13.82 0.53 -1.04
N CYS A 53 -15.03 -0.02 -1.18
CA CYS A 53 -15.44 -1.24 -0.49
C CYS A 53 -14.54 -2.43 -0.86
N PHE A 54 -14.19 -2.57 -2.15
CA PHE A 54 -13.23 -3.55 -2.63
C PHE A 54 -11.85 -3.35 -1.99
N SER A 55 -11.32 -2.13 -2.01
CA SER A 55 -10.01 -1.80 -1.44
C SER A 55 -9.94 -2.14 0.05
N LYS A 56 -10.99 -1.82 0.81
CA LYS A 56 -11.12 -2.15 2.24
C LYS A 56 -11.24 -3.66 2.48
N SER A 57 -12.08 -4.33 1.70
CA SER A 57 -12.32 -5.78 1.81
C SER A 57 -11.08 -6.58 1.44
N PHE A 58 -10.35 -6.17 0.40
CA PHE A 58 -9.09 -6.75 -0.02
C PHE A 58 -8.03 -6.62 1.08
N LYS A 59 -7.83 -5.42 1.64
CA LYS A 59 -6.88 -5.22 2.76
C LYS A 59 -7.18 -6.14 3.94
N LYS A 60 -8.45 -6.24 4.33
CA LYS A 60 -8.91 -7.12 5.42
C LYS A 60 -8.72 -8.60 5.11
N PHE A 61 -9.04 -9.02 3.88
CA PHE A 61 -8.84 -10.39 3.44
C PHE A 61 -7.36 -10.76 3.42
N PHE A 62 -6.54 -9.87 2.84
CA PHE A 62 -5.12 -10.06 2.67
C PHE A 62 -4.42 -10.19 4.02
N SER A 63 -4.67 -9.27 4.95
CA SER A 63 -4.05 -9.30 6.29
C SER A 63 -4.40 -10.56 7.08
N ARG A 64 -5.60 -11.14 6.86
CA ARG A 64 -6.03 -12.39 7.53
C ARG A 64 -5.43 -13.66 6.92
N LYS A 65 -5.04 -13.62 5.64
CA LYS A 65 -4.63 -14.82 4.90
C LYS A 65 -3.13 -14.87 4.61
N PHE A 66 -2.45 -13.74 4.67
CA PHE A 66 -1.02 -13.59 4.47
C PHE A 66 -0.24 -14.02 5.71
N ASP A 67 0.80 -14.82 5.50
CA ASP A 67 1.76 -15.16 6.56
C ASP A 67 2.66 -13.95 6.89
N SER A 68 2.32 -13.24 7.98
CA SER A 68 3.06 -12.06 8.44
C SER A 68 4.42 -12.39 9.06
N TYR A 69 4.67 -13.66 9.43
CA TYR A 69 5.97 -14.09 9.95
C TYR A 69 6.98 -14.32 8.83
N LEU A 70 6.50 -14.73 7.65
CA LEU A 70 7.35 -15.07 6.51
C LEU A 70 8.40 -13.99 6.17
N PRO A 71 8.09 -12.68 6.01
CA PRO A 71 9.09 -11.68 5.64
C PRO A 71 10.28 -11.59 6.62
N ASN A 72 10.01 -11.75 7.92
CA ASN A 72 11.02 -11.67 8.98
C ASN A 72 11.91 -12.92 9.06
N SER A 73 11.43 -14.06 8.56
CA SER A 73 12.17 -15.33 8.57
C SER A 73 13.25 -15.46 7.48
N LEU A 74 13.26 -14.53 6.51
CA LEU A 74 14.05 -14.66 5.27
C LEU A 74 15.39 -13.94 5.31
N GLY A 75 15.76 -13.34 6.44
CA GLY A 75 17.04 -12.62 6.59
C GLY A 75 17.16 -11.40 5.67
N LEU A 76 16.03 -10.82 5.27
CA LEU A 76 15.99 -9.63 4.42
C LEU A 76 16.41 -8.39 5.22
N PRO A 77 16.97 -7.36 4.57
CA PRO A 77 17.32 -6.10 5.23
C PRO A 77 16.06 -5.46 5.81
N SER A 78 16.18 -4.97 7.06
CA SER A 78 15.09 -4.35 7.78
C SER A 78 14.47 -3.15 7.06
N GLY A 79 13.27 -2.77 7.50
CA GLY A 79 12.57 -1.59 7.02
C GLY A 79 11.35 -1.88 6.14
N ARG A 80 10.81 -0.80 5.57
CA ARG A 80 9.59 -0.80 4.77
C ARG A 80 9.88 -1.30 3.35
N LYS A 81 9.15 -2.31 2.88
CA LYS A 81 9.17 -2.75 1.47
C LYS A 81 7.80 -2.54 0.85
N ASN A 82 7.75 -1.74 -0.21
CA ASN A 82 6.54 -1.53 -0.99
C ASN A 82 6.51 -2.57 -2.11
N ILE A 83 5.38 -3.27 -2.24
CA ILE A 83 5.16 -4.30 -3.24
C ILE A 83 3.92 -3.90 -4.03
N ILE A 84 4.03 -3.94 -5.35
CA ILE A 84 2.90 -3.69 -6.25
C ILE A 84 2.40 -5.02 -6.77
N ILE A 85 1.11 -5.28 -6.55
CA ILE A 85 0.43 -6.48 -7.00
C ILE A 85 -0.45 -6.11 -8.18
N ASN A 86 -0.22 -6.73 -9.33
CA ASN A 86 -1.05 -6.59 -10.51
C ASN A 86 -1.83 -7.89 -10.73
N PHE A 87 -3.14 -7.82 -10.88
CA PHE A 87 -3.95 -8.99 -11.23
C PHE A 87 -5.20 -8.57 -11.99
N LYS A 88 -5.89 -9.54 -12.57
CA LYS A 88 -7.12 -9.32 -13.32
C LYS A 88 -8.25 -10.11 -12.66
N ILE A 89 -9.42 -9.49 -12.48
CA ILE A 89 -10.66 -10.22 -12.27
C ILE A 89 -11.23 -10.53 -13.66
N ASN A 90 -11.31 -11.81 -14.00
CA ASN A 90 -11.77 -12.24 -15.32
C ASN A 90 -13.31 -12.14 -15.45
N ASN A 91 -13.83 -12.46 -16.64
CA ASN A 91 -15.27 -12.47 -16.93
C ASN A 91 -16.07 -13.52 -16.14
N LYS A 92 -15.39 -14.46 -15.45
CA LYS A 92 -16.01 -15.42 -14.53
C LYS A 92 -16.00 -14.91 -13.08
N GLY A 93 -15.46 -13.71 -12.83
CA GLY A 93 -15.34 -13.15 -11.49
C GLY A 93 -14.21 -13.76 -10.65
N LEU A 94 -13.25 -14.44 -11.28
CA LEU A 94 -12.12 -15.09 -10.61
C LEU A 94 -10.83 -14.27 -10.81
N SER A 95 -9.91 -14.34 -9.84
CA SER A 95 -8.60 -13.73 -9.95
C SER A 95 -7.70 -14.53 -10.89
N ASP A 96 -7.06 -13.84 -11.83
CA ASP A 96 -6.20 -14.40 -12.87
C ASP A 96 -5.07 -13.43 -13.23
N SER A 97 -4.10 -13.87 -14.03
CA SER A 97 -2.99 -13.05 -14.55
C SER A 97 -2.25 -12.28 -13.45
N ILE A 98 -1.99 -12.97 -12.33
CA ILE A 98 -1.38 -12.41 -11.12
C ILE A 98 0.12 -12.21 -11.38
N LYS A 99 0.59 -10.97 -11.26
CA LYS A 99 2.00 -10.56 -11.37
C LYS A 99 2.37 -9.79 -10.11
N VAL A 100 3.42 -10.25 -9.42
CA VAL A 100 3.88 -9.69 -8.16
C VAL A 100 5.39 -9.50 -8.24
N TYR A 101 5.87 -8.35 -7.80
CA TYR A 101 7.31 -8.08 -7.69
C TYR A 101 7.64 -7.85 -6.22
N ALA A 102 8.32 -8.83 -5.61
CA ALA A 102 8.65 -8.82 -4.18
C ALA A 102 10.16 -8.98 -3.97
N PRO A 103 10.71 -8.54 -2.82
CA PRO A 103 12.15 -8.65 -2.52
C PRO A 103 12.65 -10.10 -2.36
N HIS A 104 11.75 -11.09 -2.35
CA HIS A 104 12.09 -12.50 -2.23
C HIS A 104 11.01 -13.40 -2.86
N LEU A 105 11.42 -14.46 -3.57
CA LEU A 105 10.52 -15.39 -4.26
C LEU A 105 9.49 -16.06 -3.35
N LYS A 106 9.87 -16.39 -2.10
CA LYS A 106 8.92 -16.96 -1.12
C LYS A 106 7.78 -15.99 -0.79
N ILE A 107 8.07 -14.69 -0.68
CA ILE A 107 7.04 -13.66 -0.43
C ILE A 107 6.13 -13.55 -1.64
N GLU A 108 6.69 -13.56 -2.86
CA GLU A 108 5.93 -13.54 -4.10
C GLU A 108 4.94 -14.73 -4.19
N LYS A 109 5.43 -15.95 -3.94
CA LYS A 109 4.61 -17.17 -3.93
C LYS A 109 3.49 -17.09 -2.89
N GLU A 110 3.79 -16.57 -1.71
CA GLU A 110 2.80 -16.39 -0.64
C GLU A 110 1.71 -15.38 -1.03
N ILE A 111 2.09 -14.25 -1.61
CA ILE A 111 1.14 -13.25 -2.11
C ILE A 111 0.23 -13.87 -3.18
N ILE A 112 0.81 -14.60 -4.15
CA ILE A 112 0.04 -15.29 -5.20
C ILE A 112 -0.94 -16.30 -4.57
N ARG A 113 -0.51 -17.07 -3.56
CA ARG A 113 -1.37 -18.01 -2.83
C ARG A 113 -2.55 -17.31 -2.18
N VAL A 114 -2.33 -16.13 -1.58
CA VAL A 114 -3.39 -15.34 -0.95
C VAL A 114 -4.39 -14.84 -1.99
N ILE A 115 -3.94 -14.25 -3.08
CA ILE A 115 -4.80 -13.69 -4.14
C ILE A 115 -5.65 -14.77 -4.83
N LYS A 116 -5.09 -15.97 -5.03
CA LYS A 116 -5.83 -17.13 -5.57
C LYS A 116 -6.98 -17.59 -4.67
N LYS A 117 -6.96 -17.23 -3.38
CA LYS A 117 -8.02 -17.55 -2.40
C LYS A 117 -9.09 -16.46 -2.31
N LEU A 118 -9.03 -15.40 -3.12
CA LEU A 118 -10.07 -14.38 -3.17
C LEU A 118 -11.42 -15.04 -3.49
N PRO A 119 -12.52 -14.57 -2.90
CA PRO A 119 -13.84 -15.06 -3.26
C PRO A 119 -14.19 -14.67 -4.69
N LYS A 120 -15.07 -15.44 -5.31
CA LYS A 120 -15.65 -15.11 -6.61
C LYS A 120 -16.40 -13.78 -6.52
N MET A 121 -16.13 -12.88 -7.45
CA MET A 121 -16.75 -11.55 -7.55
C MET A 121 -17.79 -11.54 -8.67
N ILE A 122 -18.65 -10.52 -8.67
CA ILE A 122 -19.45 -10.21 -9.86
C ILE A 122 -18.49 -9.49 -10.82
N PRO A 123 -18.34 -9.95 -12.08
CA PRO A 123 -17.42 -9.34 -13.04
C PRO A 123 -17.90 -7.94 -13.45
N GLY A 124 -16.98 -7.14 -13.99
CA GLY A 124 -17.30 -5.83 -14.55
C GLY A 124 -18.04 -5.95 -15.88
N GLU A 125 -18.70 -4.87 -16.27
CA GLU A 125 -19.49 -4.77 -17.49
C GLU A 125 -19.17 -3.47 -18.22
N GLN A 126 -19.11 -3.55 -19.55
CA GLN A 126 -18.92 -2.40 -20.41
C GLN A 126 -19.74 -2.60 -21.68
N ASN A 127 -20.65 -1.67 -21.98
CA ASN A 127 -21.54 -1.73 -23.15
C ASN A 127 -22.36 -3.04 -23.20
N GLY A 128 -22.91 -3.47 -22.05
CA GLY A 128 -23.67 -4.73 -21.96
C GLY A 128 -22.82 -6.01 -22.02
N LYS A 129 -21.50 -5.91 -22.16
CA LYS A 129 -20.59 -7.06 -22.25
C LYS A 129 -19.79 -7.24 -20.98
N ILE A 130 -19.70 -8.48 -20.51
CA ILE A 130 -18.88 -8.83 -19.35
C ILE A 130 -17.40 -8.71 -19.74
N VAL A 131 -16.67 -7.87 -19.01
CA VAL A 131 -15.26 -7.59 -19.25
C VAL A 131 -14.42 -7.93 -18.03
N GLY A 132 -13.17 -8.31 -18.27
CA GLY A 132 -12.22 -8.56 -17.19
C GLY A 132 -11.46 -7.28 -16.83
N VAL A 133 -11.44 -6.94 -15.55
CA VAL A 133 -10.87 -5.68 -15.05
C VAL A 133 -9.54 -5.92 -14.36
N LYS A 134 -8.55 -5.09 -14.68
CA LYS A 134 -7.21 -5.14 -14.09
C LYS A 134 -7.16 -4.28 -12.84
N TYR A 135 -6.55 -4.81 -11.79
CA TYR A 135 -6.27 -4.12 -10.54
C TYR A 135 -4.76 -4.04 -10.31
N SER A 136 -4.33 -2.90 -9.78
CA SER A 136 -2.99 -2.66 -9.25
C SER A 136 -3.12 -2.22 -7.81
N ILE A 137 -2.69 -3.06 -6.87
CA ILE A 137 -2.82 -2.80 -5.43
C ILE A 137 -1.42 -2.68 -4.82
N PRO A 138 -1.03 -1.51 -4.31
CA PRO A 138 0.17 -1.37 -3.51
C PRO A 138 -0.07 -1.96 -2.12
N ILE A 139 0.84 -2.81 -1.67
CA ILE A 139 0.91 -3.27 -0.28
C ILE A 139 2.27 -2.91 0.31
N THR A 140 2.30 -2.76 1.63
CA THR A 140 3.53 -2.48 2.35
C THR A 140 3.77 -3.60 3.35
N ILE A 141 4.96 -4.19 3.31
CA ILE A 141 5.43 -5.12 4.35
C ILE A 141 6.53 -4.43 5.17
N PHE A 142 6.55 -4.73 6.45
CA PHE A 142 7.58 -4.26 7.38
C PHE A 142 8.44 -5.43 7.80
N ILE A 143 9.75 -5.27 7.71
CA ILE A 143 10.73 -6.26 8.16
C ILE A 143 11.45 -5.69 9.39
N ASP A 144 11.42 -6.44 10.48
CA ASP A 144 12.02 -6.05 11.75
C ASP A 144 13.54 -6.12 11.69
N GLU A 145 14.20 -5.26 12.46
CA GLU A 145 15.65 -5.34 12.64
C GLU A 145 16.06 -6.66 13.29
N SER A 146 16.90 -7.42 12.58
CA SER A 146 17.45 -8.66 13.14
C SER A 146 18.39 -8.38 14.32
N LYS A 147 18.54 -9.33 15.25
CA LYS A 147 19.51 -9.23 16.36
C LYS A 147 20.94 -8.99 15.86
N LYS A 148 21.29 -9.59 14.71
CA LYS A 148 22.60 -9.43 14.05
C LYS A 148 22.80 -7.98 13.61
N GLU A 149 21.84 -7.43 12.87
CA GLU A 149 21.88 -6.05 12.38
C GLU A 149 21.95 -5.04 13.54
N ARG A 150 21.18 -5.27 14.62
CA ARG A 150 21.26 -4.44 15.84
C ARG A 150 22.64 -4.47 16.49
N ARG A 151 23.29 -5.64 16.52
CA ARG A 151 24.64 -5.79 17.09
C ARG A 151 25.69 -5.07 16.23
N GLU A 152 25.60 -5.20 14.91
CA GLU A 152 26.50 -4.53 13.96
C GLU A 152 26.40 -3.01 14.08
N LYS A 153 25.18 -2.45 14.08
CA LYS A 153 24.94 -1.01 14.31
C LYS A 153 25.52 -0.52 15.65
N ARG A 154 25.45 -1.33 16.71
CA ARG A 154 26.07 -0.99 18.01
C ARG A 154 27.60 -0.97 17.94
N ILE A 155 28.21 -1.90 17.23
CA ILE A 155 29.67 -1.96 17.05
C ILE A 155 30.15 -0.75 16.23
N GLU A 156 29.45 -0.44 15.15
CA GLU A 156 29.77 0.70 14.28
C GLU A 156 29.68 2.03 15.04
N LYS A 157 28.60 2.25 15.81
CA LYS A 157 28.46 3.43 16.68
C LYS A 157 29.60 3.56 17.69
N ARG A 158 30.12 2.44 18.22
CA ARG A 158 31.27 2.45 19.14
C ARG A 158 32.57 2.83 18.41
N LYS A 159 32.79 2.34 17.19
CA LYS A 159 33.95 2.71 16.36
C LYS A 159 33.92 4.19 15.97
N ALA A 160 32.77 4.69 15.53
CA ALA A 160 32.60 6.10 15.16
C ALA A 160 32.89 7.06 16.32
N ARG A 161 32.55 6.69 17.56
CA ARG A 161 32.91 7.47 18.77
C ARG A 161 34.42 7.46 19.04
N LYS A 162 35.11 6.35 18.80
CA LYS A 162 36.56 6.25 19.01
C LYS A 162 37.38 7.04 17.99
N ASN A 163 36.90 7.18 16.75
CA ASN A 163 37.61 7.94 15.71
C ASN A 163 37.45 9.47 15.84
N LYS A 164 36.56 9.94 16.72
CA LYS A 164 36.31 11.37 16.97
C LYS A 164 37.12 11.92 18.16
N ASN A 165 37.77 11.04 18.91
CA ASN A 165 38.67 11.35 20.02
C ASN A 165 40.11 11.08 19.59
#